data_AF-A0A7Y4GLV7-F1
#
_entry.id   AF-A0A7Y4GLV7-F1
#
_cell.length_a   1.000
_cell.length_b   1.000
_cell.length_c   1.000
_cell.angle_alpha   90.00
_cell.angle_beta   90.00
_cell.angle_gamma   90.00
#
_symmetry.space_group_name_H-M   'P 1'
#
loop_
_entity.id
_entity.type
_entity.pdbx_description
1 polymer ?
#
loop_
_entity_poly.entity_id
_entity_poly.type
_entity_poly.pdbx_seq_one_letter_code
_entity_poly.pdbx_strand_id
1 'polypeptide(L)'
;MNRLYGKIVAKLKQTEDPDHDIEERKELLKRLVTSERAWIAYREAECSHASAAMLGGSGQGTMLAQCRLSMRADRVNNLFRFYKIRFPDIAKE
;
A
#
# COMPACT_ATOMS: atom_id res chain seq x y z
N MET A 1 5.44 0.96 -5.01
CA MET A 1 4.16 0.48 -4.47
C MET A 1 3.48 -0.54 -5.38
N ASN A 2 3.17 -0.20 -6.63
CA ASN A 2 2.43 -1.09 -7.55
C ASN A 2 3.05 -2.49 -7.71
N ARG A 3 4.39 -2.60 -7.73
CA ARG A 3 5.10 -3.89 -7.82
C ARG A 3 4.84 -4.81 -6.61
N LEU A 4 5.08 -4.32 -5.39
CA LEU A 4 4.87 -5.12 -4.15
C LEU A 4 3.39 -5.49 -3.98
N TYR A 5 2.49 -4.52 -4.17
CA TYR A 5 1.06 -4.78 -4.11
C TYR A 5 0.63 -5.86 -5.12
N GLY A 6 1.13 -5.78 -6.35
CA GLY A 6 0.88 -6.80 -7.38
C GLY A 6 1.35 -8.20 -6.97
N LYS A 7 2.56 -8.32 -6.39
CA LYS A 7 3.08 -9.59 -5.85
C LYS A 7 2.17 -10.16 -4.74
N ILE A 8 1.75 -9.32 -3.79
CA ILE A 8 0.86 -9.74 -2.69
C ILE A 8 -0.49 -10.21 -3.23
N VAL A 9 -1.10 -9.45 -4.14
CA VAL A 9 -2.38 -9.81 -4.75
C VAL A 9 -2.27 -11.12 -5.54
N ALA A 10 -1.17 -11.33 -6.27
CA ALA A 10 -0.94 -12.59 -6.98
C ALA A 10 -0.90 -13.77 -6.00
N LYS A 11 -0.18 -13.65 -4.88
CA LYS A 11 -0.14 -14.68 -3.84
C LYS A 11 -1.50 -14.95 -3.22
N LEU A 12 -2.23 -13.91 -2.85
CA LEU A 12 -3.57 -14.06 -2.26
C LEU A 12 -4.59 -14.70 -3.22
N LYS A 13 -4.37 -14.61 -4.53
CA LYS A 13 -5.22 -15.23 -5.55
C LYS A 13 -4.85 -16.68 -5.87
N GLN A 14 -3.71 -17.18 -5.41
CA GLN A 14 -3.32 -18.58 -5.63
C GLN A 14 -4.25 -19.52 -4.87
N THR A 15 -4.80 -20.50 -5.57
CA THR A 15 -5.79 -21.47 -5.08
C THR A 15 -5.31 -22.92 -5.17
N GLU A 16 -4.13 -23.16 -5.75
CA GLU A 16 -3.56 -24.49 -6.01
C GLU A 16 -2.60 -24.97 -4.92
N ASP A 17 -2.38 -24.18 -3.87
CA ASP A 17 -1.42 -24.50 -2.81
C ASP A 17 -2.11 -25.34 -1.71
N PRO A 18 -1.64 -26.58 -1.47
CA PRO A 18 -2.29 -27.54 -0.58
C PRO A 18 -2.26 -27.17 0.90
N ASP A 19 -1.48 -26.15 1.29
CA ASP A 19 -1.21 -25.81 2.69
C ASP A 19 -2.09 -24.65 3.22
N HIS A 20 -3.17 -24.27 2.52
CA HIS A 20 -3.86 -22.99 2.73
C HIS A 20 -5.37 -23.07 2.88
N ASP A 21 -5.89 -22.31 3.86
CA ASP A 21 -7.29 -21.91 3.88
C ASP A 21 -7.55 -20.86 2.78
N ILE A 22 -8.18 -21.32 1.69
CA ILE A 22 -8.57 -20.50 0.54
C ILE A 22 -9.52 -19.36 0.96
N GLU A 23 -10.41 -19.60 1.93
CA GLU A 23 -11.35 -18.59 2.42
C GLU A 23 -10.64 -17.50 3.21
N GLU A 24 -9.64 -17.88 4.03
CA GLU A 24 -8.77 -16.91 4.71
C GLU A 24 -8.08 -15.98 3.70
N ARG A 25 -7.53 -16.52 2.60
CA ARG A 25 -6.86 -15.70 1.57
C ARG A 25 -7.81 -14.77 0.82
N LYS A 26 -9.02 -15.24 0.50
CA LYS A 26 -10.06 -14.40 -0.11
C LYS A 26 -10.44 -13.23 0.80
N GLU A 27 -10.62 -13.50 2.09
CA GLU A 27 -10.95 -12.47 3.08
C GLU A 27 -9.77 -11.48 3.27
N LEU A 28 -8.54 -11.98 3.33
CA LEU A 28 -7.34 -11.14 3.36
C LEU A 28 -7.24 -10.23 2.12
N LEU A 29 -7.52 -10.75 0.92
CA LEU A 29 -7.53 -9.95 -0.31
C LEU A 29 -8.60 -8.86 -0.25
N LYS A 30 -9.81 -9.19 0.17
CA LYS A 30 -10.91 -8.23 0.32
C LYS A 30 -10.52 -7.10 1.29
N ARG A 31 -9.95 -7.44 2.44
CA ARG A 31 -9.48 -6.47 3.44
C ARG A 31 -8.34 -5.61 2.92
N LEU A 32 -7.37 -6.20 2.21
CA LEU A 32 -6.27 -5.46 1.60
C LEU A 32 -6.79 -4.43 0.60
N VAL A 33 -7.67 -4.83 -0.33
CA VAL A 33 -8.23 -3.93 -1.34
C VAL A 33 -8.98 -2.76 -0.69
N THR A 34 -9.79 -3.04 0.33
CA THR A 34 -10.50 -1.98 1.09
C THR A 34 -9.51 -1.06 1.79
N SER A 35 -8.48 -1.61 2.43
CA SER A 35 -7.45 -0.84 3.13
C SER A 35 -6.67 0.07 2.18
N GLU A 36 -6.26 -0.42 1.00
CA GLU A 36 -5.55 0.39 0.01
C GLU A 36 -6.39 1.54 -0.53
N ARG A 37 -7.68 1.30 -0.82
CA ARG A 37 -8.60 2.35 -1.28
C ARG A 37 -8.76 3.45 -0.23
N ALA A 38 -9.01 3.07 1.02
CA ALA A 38 -9.13 4.01 2.13
C ALA A 38 -7.81 4.77 2.36
N TRP A 39 -6.68 4.08 2.28
CA TRP A 39 -5.36 4.69 2.43
C TRP A 39 -5.05 5.71 1.33
N ILE A 40 -5.44 5.45 0.07
CA ILE A 40 -5.29 6.43 -1.02
C ILE A 40 -6.08 7.70 -0.71
N ALA A 41 -7.35 7.58 -0.31
CA ALA A 41 -8.17 8.73 0.04
C ALA A 41 -7.57 9.52 1.23
N TYR A 42 -7.13 8.81 2.27
CA TYR A 42 -6.43 9.41 3.40
C TYR A 42 -5.17 10.16 2.99
N ARG A 43 -4.29 9.54 2.17
CA ARG A 43 -3.08 10.17 1.66
C ARG A 43 -3.38 11.47 0.91
N GLU A 44 -4.40 11.47 0.06
CA GLU A 44 -4.76 12.67 -0.69
C GLU A 44 -5.24 13.80 0.23
N ALA A 45 -6.08 13.50 1.21
CA ALA A 45 -6.54 14.49 2.19
C ALA A 45 -5.39 15.02 3.05
N GLU A 46 -4.56 14.13 3.59
CA GLU A 46 -3.43 14.47 4.45
C GLU A 46 -2.40 15.32 3.70
N CYS A 47 -2.00 14.91 2.49
CA CYS A 47 -1.00 15.66 1.74
C CYS A 47 -1.53 17.00 1.21
N SER A 48 -2.83 17.12 0.95
CA SER A 48 -3.45 18.41 0.68
C SER A 48 -3.31 19.34 1.88
N HIS A 49 -3.64 18.86 3.08
CA HIS A 49 -3.50 19.63 4.32
C HIS A 49 -2.03 20.02 4.59
N ALA A 50 -1.10 19.06 4.52
CA ALA A 50 0.32 19.32 4.73
C ALA A 50 0.90 20.36 3.77
N SER A 51 0.46 20.35 2.50
CA SER A 51 0.92 21.33 1.50
C SER A 51 0.44 22.76 1.77
N ALA A 52 -0.56 22.95 2.64
CA ALA A 52 -1.10 24.27 2.97
C ALA A 52 -0.07 25.17 3.68
N ALA A 53 1.02 24.62 4.21
CA ALA A 53 2.15 25.41 4.70
C ALA A 53 2.79 26.30 3.62
N MET A 54 2.55 26.00 2.34
CA MET A 54 3.00 26.80 1.20
C MET A 54 1.83 27.28 0.32
N LEU A 55 0.62 27.39 0.88
CA LEU A 55 -0.61 27.67 0.13
C LEU A 55 -0.48 28.91 -0.77
N GLY A 56 -0.77 28.75 -2.06
CA GLY A 56 -0.70 29.83 -3.06
C GLY A 56 0.72 30.20 -3.49
N GLY A 57 1.75 29.60 -2.89
CA GLY A 57 3.15 29.76 -3.26
C GLY A 57 3.64 28.70 -4.25
N SER A 58 4.77 28.96 -4.89
CA SER A 58 5.39 28.06 -5.87
C SER A 58 5.82 26.71 -5.28
N GLY A 59 6.05 26.62 -3.97
CA GLY A 59 6.45 25.39 -3.31
C GLY A 59 5.32 24.44 -2.92
N GLN A 60 4.05 24.86 -3.02
CA GLN A 60 2.90 24.01 -2.66
C GLN A 60 2.90 22.67 -3.42
N GLY A 61 3.14 22.72 -4.73
CA GLY A 61 3.20 21.52 -5.58
C GLY A 61 4.32 20.58 -5.18
N THR A 62 5.50 21.12 -4.85
CA THR A 62 6.66 20.34 -4.37
C THR A 62 6.35 19.67 -3.03
N MET A 63 5.75 20.40 -2.10
CA MET A 63 5.39 19.86 -0.78
C MET A 63 4.34 18.76 -0.88
N LEU A 64 3.32 18.95 -1.74
CA LEU A 64 2.32 17.93 -2.03
C LEU A 64 2.94 16.66 -2.62
N ALA A 65 3.86 16.80 -3.58
CA ALA A 65 4.54 15.68 -4.21
C ALA A 65 5.43 14.92 -3.21
N GLN A 66 6.18 15.65 -2.37
CA GLN A 66 7.05 15.07 -1.36
C GLN A 66 6.27 14.30 -0.29
N CYS A 67 5.16 14.86 0.21
CA CYS A 67 4.27 14.16 1.14
C CYS A 67 3.76 12.84 0.55
N ARG A 68 3.24 12.89 -0.70
CA ARG A 68 2.73 11.69 -1.38
C ARG A 68 3.81 10.63 -1.55
N LEU A 69 5.05 11.03 -1.83
CA LEU A 69 6.19 10.13 -1.96
C LEU A 69 6.54 9.47 -0.62
N SER A 70 6.65 10.25 0.46
CA SER A 70 6.96 9.75 1.80
C SER A 70 5.93 8.74 2.27
N MET A 71 4.64 9.10 2.26
CA MET A 71 3.57 8.21 2.71
C MET A 71 3.52 6.92 1.88
N ARG A 72 3.82 7.00 0.58
CA ARG A 72 3.89 5.82 -0.30
C ARG A 72 5.03 4.88 0.10
N ALA A 73 6.19 5.42 0.45
CA ALA A 73 7.31 4.60 0.96
C ALA A 73 6.93 3.91 2.27
N ASP A 74 6.31 4.63 3.20
CA ASP A 74 5.83 4.08 4.47
C ASP A 74 4.80 2.99 4.25
N ARG A 75 3.84 3.18 3.33
CA ARG A 75 2.84 2.17 3.01
C ARG A 75 3.45 0.91 2.42
N VAL A 76 4.45 1.05 1.54
CA VAL A 76 5.20 -0.10 1.02
C VAL A 76 5.87 -0.87 2.15
N ASN A 77 6.54 -0.18 3.08
CA ASN A 77 7.18 -0.81 4.23
C ASN A 77 6.18 -1.52 5.15
N ASN A 78 5.03 -0.92 5.38
CA ASN A 78 3.97 -1.51 6.20
C ASN A 78 3.41 -2.80 5.57
N LEU A 79 3.09 -2.76 4.28
CA LEU A 79 2.64 -3.95 3.54
C LEU A 79 3.71 -5.05 3.52
N PHE A 80 4.97 -4.66 3.29
CA PHE A 80 6.08 -5.61 3.29
C PHE A 80 6.22 -6.31 4.63
N ARG A 81 6.24 -5.55 5.74
CA ARG A 81 6.36 -6.12 7.09
C ARG A 81 5.23 -7.08 7.42
N PHE A 82 4.00 -6.77 7.01
CA PHE A 82 2.84 -7.62 7.25
C PHE A 82 2.91 -8.92 6.42
N TYR A 83 3.17 -8.82 5.11
CA TYR A 83 3.08 -9.97 4.22
C TYR A 83 4.35 -10.82 4.12
N LYS A 84 5.54 -10.32 4.48
CA LYS A 84 6.78 -11.09 4.37
C LYS A 84 6.78 -12.37 5.23
N ILE A 85 6.03 -12.37 6.33
CA ILE A 85 5.94 -13.53 7.22
C ILE A 85 5.15 -14.65 6.52
N ARG A 86 4.05 -14.27 5.86
CA ARG A 86 3.17 -15.22 5.17
C ARG A 86 3.68 -15.61 3.78
N PHE A 87 4.26 -14.66 3.05
CA PHE A 87 4.80 -14.86 1.70
C PHE A 87 6.27 -14.44 1.67
N PRO A 88 7.19 -15.26 2.19
CA PRO A 88 8.62 -14.89 2.29
C PRO A 88 9.26 -14.58 0.94
N ASP A 89 8.75 -15.14 -0.15
CA ASP A 89 9.28 -14.95 -1.49
C ASP A 89 8.95 -13.57 -2.09
N ILE A 90 8.02 -12.80 -1.52
CA ILE A 90 7.83 -11.39 -1.93
C ILE A 90 9.06 -10.53 -1.58
N ALA A 91 9.89 -10.98 -0.64
CA ALA A 91 11.14 -10.36 -0.22
C ALA A 91 12.34 -10.75 -1.08
N LYS A 92 12.19 -11.74 -1.96
CA LYS A 92 13.23 -12.10 -2.93
C LYS A 92 13.09 -11.12 -4.11
N GLU A 93 14.13 -10.32 -4.31
CA GLU A 93 14.33 -9.52 -5.51
C GLU A 93 15.13 -10.30 -6.55
#